data_AF-A0A5C4K112-F1
#
_entry.id   AF-A0A5C4K112-F1
#
_cell.length_a   1.000
_cell.length_b   1.000
_cell.length_c   1.000
_cell.angle_alpha   90.00
_cell.angle_beta   90.00
_cell.angle_gamma   90.00
#
_symmetry.space_group_name_H-M   'P 1'
#
loop_
_entity.id
_entity.type
_entity.pdbx_description
1 polymer ?
#
loop_
_entity_poly.entity_id
_entity_poly.type
_entity_poly.pdbx_seq_one_letter_code
_entity_poly.pdbx_strand_id
1 'polypeptide(L)'
;MHSTDLRQRTRITATVAGLLASLGGALLAAPPASAATVFRVQYSSEYAQAYTSSVSADGCTYSSTSAGAGTAADGGTTVFYFSSTFNQCTWEGSSAYGEAPTETFTVDRNSAHAVATVPLSDGSQIYLDLTWQGTGVVERGGTTSRSVLPGQYVQRTAVRGTTQQATVTGTLSFENAYISASKGATMLVAITGS
;
A
#
# COMPACT_ATOMS: atom_id res chain seq x y z
N MET A 1 -43.39 44.88 58.06
CA MET A 1 -42.40 44.52 59.11
C MET A 1 -41.92 43.11 58.77
N HIS A 2 -40.61 42.86 58.56
CA HIS A 2 -39.59 42.60 59.60
C HIS A 2 -40.07 41.52 60.59
N SER A 3 -39.35 40.43 60.92
CA SER A 3 -38.00 39.92 60.55
C SER A 3 -37.93 38.41 60.98
N THR A 4 -36.95 37.53 60.70
CA THR A 4 -35.56 37.61 60.17
C THR A 4 -35.15 36.31 59.46
N ASP A 5 -34.05 36.33 58.71
CA ASP A 5 -33.16 35.19 58.39
C ASP A 5 -32.80 34.32 59.62
N LEU A 6 -32.70 32.99 59.45
CA LEU A 6 -31.63 32.21 60.08
C LEU A 6 -31.26 30.93 59.31
N ARG A 7 -30.20 31.09 58.53
CA ARG A 7 -29.27 30.08 57.97
C ARG A 7 -29.12 28.75 58.73
N GLN A 8 -28.58 27.81 57.94
CA GLN A 8 -27.56 26.81 58.31
C GLN A 8 -28.00 25.49 58.99
N ARG A 9 -27.69 24.40 58.25
CA ARG A 9 -27.46 23.02 58.72
C ARG A 9 -28.77 22.35 59.21
N THR A 10 -29.10 21.14 58.75
CA THR A 10 -28.29 19.95 58.99
C THR A 10 -28.72 18.80 58.05
N ARG A 11 -27.73 18.05 57.55
CA ARG A 11 -27.70 16.61 57.15
C ARG A 11 -29.07 15.92 56.94
N ILE A 12 -29.38 15.46 55.73
CA ILE A 12 -29.10 14.09 55.21
C ILE A 12 -29.92 13.00 55.92
N THR A 13 -30.41 12.01 55.14
CA THR A 13 -31.18 10.80 55.53
C THR A 13 -32.57 11.04 56.14
N ALA A 14 -33.62 10.29 55.80
CA ALA A 14 -33.82 9.35 54.69
C ALA A 14 -35.32 9.03 54.52
N THR A 15 -35.76 8.72 53.29
CA THR A 15 -36.83 7.74 53.03
C THR A 15 -36.66 7.16 51.62
N VAL A 16 -35.68 6.28 51.49
CA VAL A 16 -35.59 5.34 50.36
C VAL A 16 -36.61 4.22 50.61
N ALA A 17 -37.79 4.28 49.97
CA ALA A 17 -38.75 3.18 49.91
C ALA A 17 -39.78 3.46 48.79
N GLY A 18 -39.62 2.87 47.61
CA GLY A 18 -40.65 3.01 46.56
C GLY A 18 -40.29 2.65 45.11
N LEU A 19 -39.02 2.47 44.74
CA LEU A 19 -38.62 2.18 43.35
C LEU A 19 -37.45 1.17 43.22
N LEU A 20 -37.50 0.09 44.00
CA LEU A 20 -36.54 -1.03 43.95
C LEU A 20 -37.17 -2.38 43.52
N ALA A 21 -38.38 -2.36 42.95
CA ALA A 21 -39.15 -3.55 42.61
C ALA A 21 -39.43 -3.74 41.09
N SER A 22 -38.70 -3.05 40.21
CA SER A 22 -38.85 -3.18 38.74
C SER A 22 -37.53 -3.22 37.94
N LEU A 23 -36.37 -3.26 38.61
CA LEU A 23 -35.04 -3.36 37.99
C LEU A 23 -34.39 -4.74 38.10
N GLY A 24 -34.99 -5.67 38.85
CA GLY A 24 -34.50 -7.05 39.01
C GLY A 24 -35.00 -7.98 37.90
N GLY A 25 -34.41 -7.91 36.70
CA GLY A 25 -34.81 -8.80 35.60
C GLY A 25 -34.10 -8.70 34.25
N ALA A 26 -33.16 -7.76 34.05
CA ALA A 26 -32.54 -7.51 32.73
C ALA A 26 -30.99 -7.48 32.76
N LEU A 27 -30.36 -8.21 33.70
CA LEU A 27 -28.90 -8.24 33.89
C LEU A 27 -28.25 -9.60 33.60
N LEU A 28 -28.98 -10.52 32.95
CA LEU A 28 -28.45 -11.82 32.52
C LEU A 28 -28.44 -11.89 30.99
N ALA A 29 -27.29 -12.27 30.44
CA ALA A 29 -27.02 -12.44 29.00
C ALA A 29 -27.12 -11.18 28.12
N ALA A 30 -26.46 -10.08 28.53
CA ALA A 30 -25.69 -9.37 27.51
C ALA A 30 -24.58 -10.35 27.04
N PRO A 31 -24.47 -10.69 25.75
CA PRO A 31 -23.38 -11.53 25.27
C PRO A 31 -22.04 -10.85 25.65
N PRO A 32 -20.98 -11.63 25.95
CA PRO A 32 -19.68 -11.05 26.26
C PRO A 32 -19.29 -10.14 25.10
N ALA A 33 -18.96 -8.87 25.41
CA ALA A 33 -18.70 -7.86 24.40
C ALA A 33 -17.65 -8.38 23.41
N SER A 34 -18.10 -8.61 22.17
CA SER A 34 -17.35 -9.32 21.14
C SER A 34 -15.90 -8.87 21.08
N ALA A 35 -14.98 -9.80 21.35
CA ALA A 35 -13.55 -9.52 21.40
C ALA A 35 -13.07 -9.07 20.01
N ALA A 36 -12.89 -7.77 19.85
CA ALA A 36 -12.45 -7.19 18.59
C ALA A 36 -10.95 -7.46 18.39
N THR A 37 -10.60 -8.35 17.46
CA THR A 37 -9.21 -8.65 17.12
C THR A 37 -8.65 -7.59 16.19
N VAL A 38 -7.54 -6.94 16.59
CA VAL A 38 -6.90 -5.86 15.82
C VAL A 38 -5.61 -6.36 15.19
N PHE A 39 -5.61 -6.54 13.88
CA PHE A 39 -4.41 -6.79 13.09
C PHE A 39 -3.86 -5.48 12.55
N ARG A 40 -2.54 -5.33 12.56
CA ARG A 40 -1.83 -4.17 11.99
C ARG A 40 -0.65 -4.66 11.18
N VAL A 41 -0.55 -4.18 9.95
CA VAL A 41 0.59 -4.40 9.05
C VAL A 41 1.12 -3.03 8.66
N GLN A 42 2.44 -2.85 8.73
CA GLN A 42 3.16 -1.72 8.14
C GLN A 42 4.06 -2.28 7.05
N TYR A 43 4.21 -1.53 5.96
CA TYR A 43 5.08 -1.92 4.86
C TYR A 43 5.76 -0.68 4.27
N SER A 44 6.93 -0.89 3.68
CA SER A 44 7.62 0.07 2.85
C SER A 44 8.06 -0.63 1.57
N SER A 45 8.01 0.08 0.45
CA SER A 45 8.52 -0.42 -0.82
C SER A 45 9.26 0.72 -1.53
N GLU A 46 10.46 0.43 -1.99
CA GLU A 46 11.31 1.30 -2.79
C GLU A 46 11.54 0.61 -4.14
N TYR A 47 11.31 1.33 -5.22
CA TYR A 47 11.13 0.75 -6.55
C TYR A 47 11.47 1.76 -7.65
N ALA A 48 12.37 1.36 -8.55
CA ALA A 48 12.72 2.10 -9.75
C ALA A 48 12.24 1.34 -10.99
N GLN A 49 11.69 2.05 -11.96
CA GLN A 49 11.19 1.48 -13.21
C GLN A 49 11.57 2.33 -14.40
N ALA A 50 11.74 1.70 -15.56
CA ALA A 50 11.92 2.36 -16.83
C ALA A 50 11.13 1.65 -17.93
N TYR A 51 10.68 2.41 -18.94
CA TYR A 51 10.02 1.86 -20.12
C TYR A 51 10.22 2.73 -21.36
N THR A 52 10.16 2.06 -22.51
CA THR A 52 10.09 2.63 -23.85
C THR A 52 8.98 1.92 -24.59
N SER A 53 8.19 2.65 -25.37
CA SER A 53 7.22 2.05 -26.27
C SER A 53 7.21 2.76 -27.61
N SER A 54 7.24 1.99 -28.70
CA SER A 54 7.23 2.51 -30.06
C SER A 54 6.04 1.95 -30.85
N VAL A 55 5.67 2.70 -31.88
CA VAL A 55 4.71 2.26 -32.90
C VAL A 55 5.45 2.32 -34.24
N SER A 56 5.33 1.27 -35.06
CA SER A 56 5.93 1.21 -36.39
C SER A 56 5.34 2.27 -37.34
N ALA A 57 6.08 2.62 -38.39
CA ALA A 57 5.69 3.71 -39.31
C ALA A 57 4.40 3.43 -40.10
N ASP A 58 4.01 2.17 -40.26
CA ASP A 58 2.73 1.73 -40.83
C ASP A 58 1.56 1.75 -39.82
N GLY A 59 1.83 2.05 -38.55
CA GLY A 59 0.87 1.99 -37.46
C GLY A 59 0.46 0.58 -37.01
N CYS A 60 1.01 -0.49 -37.60
CA CYS A 60 0.55 -1.85 -37.35
C CYS A 60 1.17 -2.52 -36.12
N THR A 61 2.40 -2.18 -35.74
CA THR A 61 3.14 -2.87 -34.68
C THR A 61 3.39 -1.94 -33.50
N TYR A 62 2.85 -2.31 -32.33
CA TYR A 62 3.23 -1.75 -31.05
C TYR A 62 4.32 -2.60 -30.42
N SER A 63 5.41 -1.97 -29.97
CA SER A 63 6.44 -2.63 -29.17
C SER A 63 6.61 -1.89 -27.85
N SER A 64 6.81 -2.63 -26.76
CA SER A 64 7.05 -2.08 -25.43
C SER A 64 8.09 -2.89 -24.70
N THR A 65 9.06 -2.20 -24.11
CA THR A 65 10.07 -2.81 -23.24
C THR A 65 10.08 -2.04 -21.93
N SER A 66 10.04 -2.76 -20.80
CA SER A 66 10.23 -2.21 -19.48
C SER A 66 11.16 -3.06 -18.64
N ALA A 67 11.83 -2.41 -17.70
CA ALA A 67 12.61 -3.06 -16.66
C ALA A 67 12.51 -2.25 -15.38
N GLY A 68 12.74 -2.88 -14.25
CA GLY A 68 12.75 -2.19 -12.98
C GLY A 68 13.20 -3.08 -11.85
N ALA A 69 13.51 -2.46 -10.72
CA ALA A 69 14.02 -3.13 -9.55
C ALA A 69 13.45 -2.53 -8.28
N GLY A 70 13.27 -3.35 -7.25
CA GLY A 70 12.78 -2.87 -5.95
C GLY A 70 12.73 -3.93 -4.88
N THR A 71 12.19 -3.55 -3.72
CA THR A 71 11.95 -4.47 -2.60
C THR A 71 10.73 -5.35 -2.84
N ALA A 72 10.93 -6.67 -2.77
CA ALA A 72 9.90 -7.69 -2.83
C ALA A 72 9.11 -7.81 -1.51
N ALA A 73 7.95 -8.46 -1.56
CA ALA A 73 7.01 -8.52 -0.44
C ALA A 73 7.51 -9.34 0.78
N ASP A 74 8.51 -10.19 0.57
CA ASP A 74 9.20 -10.98 1.60
C ASP A 74 10.40 -10.26 2.24
N GLY A 75 10.70 -9.03 1.78
CA GLY A 75 11.87 -8.24 2.20
C GLY A 75 13.13 -8.49 1.36
N GLY A 76 13.06 -9.34 0.34
CA GLY A 76 14.09 -9.47 -0.68
C GLY A 76 14.15 -8.26 -1.62
N THR A 77 15.05 -8.32 -2.61
CA THR A 77 15.21 -7.31 -3.66
C THR A 77 15.23 -8.01 -5.01
N THR A 78 14.48 -7.46 -5.97
CA THR A 78 14.13 -8.12 -7.23
C THR A 78 14.33 -7.20 -8.42
N VAL A 79 14.69 -7.76 -9.58
CA VAL A 79 14.67 -7.10 -10.89
C VAL A 79 13.71 -7.86 -11.79
N PHE A 80 12.85 -7.13 -12.50
CA PHE A 80 12.03 -7.70 -13.56
C PHE A 80 12.43 -7.11 -14.92
N TYR A 81 12.15 -7.90 -15.95
CA TYR A 81 12.19 -7.50 -17.35
C TYR A 81 10.87 -7.86 -18.01
N PHE A 82 10.40 -6.99 -18.89
CA PHE A 82 9.28 -7.27 -19.78
C PHE A 82 9.59 -6.70 -21.16
N SER A 83 9.39 -7.50 -22.20
CA SER A 83 9.22 -7.02 -23.55
C SER A 83 7.95 -7.59 -24.17
N SER A 84 7.32 -6.80 -25.05
CA SER A 84 6.22 -7.25 -25.88
C SER A 84 6.27 -6.60 -27.25
N THR A 85 5.79 -7.33 -28.24
CA THR A 85 5.49 -6.83 -29.57
C THR A 85 4.12 -7.36 -29.98
N PHE A 86 3.25 -6.47 -30.46
CA PHE A 86 1.90 -6.80 -30.88
C PHE A 86 1.59 -6.12 -32.21
N ASN A 87 1.21 -6.92 -33.20
CA ASN A 87 0.78 -6.45 -34.51
C ASN A 87 -0.75 -6.39 -34.54
N GLN A 88 -1.33 -5.20 -34.44
CA GLN A 88 -2.78 -4.98 -34.46
C GLN A 88 -3.42 -5.22 -35.84
N CYS A 89 -2.61 -5.30 -36.91
CA CYS A 89 -3.08 -5.59 -38.26
C CYS A 89 -3.21 -7.09 -38.54
N THR A 90 -2.39 -7.95 -37.90
CA THR A 90 -2.49 -9.41 -38.00
C THR A 90 -3.07 -10.10 -36.76
N TRP A 91 -3.19 -9.37 -35.64
CA TRP A 91 -3.55 -9.88 -34.30
C TRP A 91 -2.52 -10.86 -33.70
N GLU A 92 -1.30 -10.86 -34.22
CA GLU A 92 -0.19 -11.65 -33.71
C GLU A 92 0.62 -10.87 -32.68
N GLY A 93 1.27 -11.58 -31.75
CA GLY A 93 2.15 -10.93 -30.79
C GLY A 93 3.06 -11.92 -30.07
N SER A 94 4.10 -11.37 -29.45
CA SER A 94 5.04 -12.07 -28.59
C SER A 94 5.30 -11.24 -27.33
N SER A 95 5.65 -11.91 -26.25
CA SER A 95 6.16 -11.28 -25.04
C SER A 95 7.17 -12.18 -24.33
N ALA A 96 8.13 -11.54 -23.68
CA ALA A 96 9.08 -12.19 -22.79
C ALA A 96 9.02 -11.45 -21.44
N TYR A 97 8.65 -12.17 -20.39
CA TYR A 97 8.64 -11.66 -19.02
C TYR A 97 9.57 -12.49 -18.16
N GLY A 98 10.25 -11.85 -17.22
CA GLY A 98 11.04 -12.53 -16.22
C GLY A 98 11.24 -11.68 -14.97
N GLU A 99 11.56 -12.36 -13.88
CA GLU A 99 11.90 -11.76 -12.60
C GLU A 99 13.00 -12.58 -11.93
N ALA A 100 13.98 -11.92 -11.31
CA ALA A 100 15.07 -12.55 -10.58
C ALA A 100 15.48 -11.71 -9.36
N PRO A 101 15.97 -12.35 -8.27
CA PRO A 101 16.63 -11.62 -7.19
C PRO A 101 17.80 -10.78 -7.70
N THR A 102 18.00 -9.60 -7.12
CA THR A 102 19.13 -8.72 -7.47
C THR A 102 20.45 -9.31 -6.99
N GLU A 103 21.46 -9.34 -7.86
CA GLU A 103 22.87 -9.58 -7.51
C GLU A 103 23.46 -8.36 -6.78
N THR A 104 23.02 -7.17 -7.18
CA THR A 104 23.29 -5.89 -6.48
C THR A 104 22.03 -5.04 -6.53
N PHE A 105 21.65 -4.45 -5.40
CA PHE A 105 20.61 -3.43 -5.35
C PHE A 105 20.98 -2.35 -4.35
N THR A 106 21.06 -1.12 -4.84
CA THR A 106 21.20 0.08 -4.02
C THR A 106 20.13 1.06 -4.46
N VAL A 107 19.30 1.53 -3.54
CA VAL A 107 18.34 2.60 -3.79
C VAL A 107 18.52 3.68 -2.73
N ASP A 108 18.51 4.92 -3.18
CA ASP A 108 18.39 6.10 -2.33
C ASP A 108 17.22 6.97 -2.85
N ARG A 109 17.07 8.17 -2.29
CA ARG A 109 15.97 9.06 -2.62
C ARG A 109 16.00 9.58 -4.08
N ASN A 110 17.19 9.67 -4.67
CA ASN A 110 17.46 10.29 -5.96
C ASN A 110 18.18 9.36 -6.94
N SER A 111 18.69 8.20 -6.50
CA SER A 111 19.32 7.21 -7.39
C SER A 111 18.85 5.78 -7.08
N ALA A 112 18.88 4.92 -8.09
CA ALA A 112 18.81 3.48 -7.89
C ALA A 112 19.81 2.80 -8.83
N HIS A 113 20.39 1.69 -8.41
CA HIS A 113 21.25 0.86 -9.23
C HIS A 113 20.93 -0.61 -8.93
N ALA A 114 20.73 -1.40 -9.99
CA ALA A 114 20.38 -2.81 -9.88
C ALA A 114 21.12 -3.64 -10.92
N VAL A 115 21.64 -4.78 -10.48
CA VAL A 115 22.26 -5.80 -11.33
C VAL A 115 21.56 -7.14 -11.11
N ALA A 116 21.18 -7.82 -12.19
CA ALA A 116 20.65 -9.18 -12.18
C ALA A 116 20.70 -9.85 -13.56
N THR A 117 20.93 -11.16 -13.58
CA THR A 117 20.62 -12.02 -14.73
C THR A 117 19.18 -12.55 -14.60
N VAL A 118 18.28 -12.09 -15.47
CA VAL A 118 16.84 -12.41 -15.43
C VAL A 118 16.50 -13.51 -16.44
N PRO A 119 15.98 -14.68 -16.02
CA PRO A 119 15.47 -15.71 -16.92
C PRO A 119 14.08 -15.32 -17.45
N LEU A 120 13.82 -15.54 -18.73
CA LEU A 120 12.61 -15.09 -19.43
C LEU A 120 11.67 -16.24 -19.78
N SER A 121 10.38 -15.93 -19.90
CA SER A 121 9.28 -16.88 -20.19
C SER A 121 9.38 -17.59 -21.54
N ASP A 122 10.21 -17.09 -22.47
CA ASP A 122 10.52 -17.72 -23.76
C ASP A 122 11.70 -18.71 -23.68
N GLY A 123 12.28 -18.90 -22.49
CA GLY A 123 13.45 -19.76 -22.25
C GLY A 123 14.80 -19.09 -22.46
N SER A 124 14.82 -17.79 -22.84
CA SER A 124 16.04 -17.00 -22.91
C SER A 124 16.40 -16.38 -21.54
N GLN A 125 17.47 -15.59 -21.50
CA GLN A 125 17.88 -14.83 -20.31
C GLN A 125 18.45 -13.47 -20.74
N ILE A 126 18.32 -12.46 -19.88
CA ILE A 126 18.86 -11.12 -20.10
C ILE A 126 19.70 -10.66 -18.90
N TYR A 127 20.89 -10.12 -19.18
CA TYR A 127 21.71 -9.44 -18.17
C TYR A 127 21.27 -7.98 -18.06
N LEU A 128 20.84 -7.58 -16.87
CA LEU A 128 20.50 -6.21 -16.53
C LEU A 128 21.53 -5.65 -15.57
N ASP A 129 22.12 -4.53 -15.95
CA ASP A 129 22.89 -3.63 -15.10
C ASP A 129 22.36 -2.25 -15.45
N LEU A 130 21.58 -1.67 -14.55
CA LEU A 130 20.79 -0.47 -14.79
C LEU A 130 20.94 0.51 -13.64
N THR A 131 21.14 1.78 -13.97
CA THR A 131 21.27 2.88 -13.01
C THR A 131 20.24 3.96 -13.34
N TRP A 132 19.30 4.18 -12.43
CA TRP A 132 18.33 5.26 -12.48
C TRP A 132 18.89 6.48 -11.75
N GLN A 133 18.87 7.63 -12.40
CA GLN A 133 19.28 8.91 -11.82
C GLN A 133 18.11 9.89 -11.87
N GLY A 134 17.60 10.30 -10.71
CA GLY A 134 16.52 11.27 -10.58
C GLY A 134 16.89 12.62 -11.19
N THR A 135 16.04 13.12 -12.08
CA THR A 135 16.22 14.37 -12.85
C THR A 135 15.15 15.42 -12.55
N GLY A 136 13.99 15.01 -12.05
CA GLY A 136 12.84 15.88 -11.78
C GLY A 136 12.65 16.29 -10.32
N VAL A 137 11.57 17.03 -10.06
CA VAL A 137 11.07 17.29 -8.71
C VAL A 137 10.50 15.98 -8.13
N VAL A 138 10.71 15.75 -6.83
CA VAL A 138 10.09 14.63 -6.10
C VAL A 138 8.64 14.98 -5.79
N GLU A 139 7.72 14.43 -6.58
CA GLU A 139 6.28 14.51 -6.33
C GLU A 139 5.90 13.68 -5.10
N ARG A 140 4.79 14.04 -4.45
CA ARG A 140 4.31 13.39 -3.23
C ARG A 140 2.81 13.14 -3.32
N GLY A 141 2.41 11.90 -3.06
CA GLY A 141 1.02 11.47 -3.10
C GLY A 141 0.66 10.57 -1.92
N GLY A 142 -0.62 10.28 -1.79
CA GLY A 142 -1.11 9.33 -0.81
C GLY A 142 -2.61 9.16 -0.86
N THR A 143 -3.08 8.03 -0.33
CA THR A 143 -4.50 7.72 -0.20
C THR A 143 -4.79 7.18 1.19
N THR A 144 -5.99 7.46 1.70
CA THR A 144 -6.51 6.86 2.92
C THR A 144 -7.89 6.31 2.63
N SER A 145 -8.09 5.02 2.84
CA SER A 145 -9.37 4.36 2.69
C SER A 145 -9.85 3.78 4.03
N ARG A 146 -11.17 3.71 4.17
CA ARG A 146 -11.84 3.03 5.28
C ARG A 146 -13.01 2.23 4.74
N SER A 147 -12.91 0.92 4.83
CA SER A 147 -14.00 0.00 4.53
C SER A 147 -14.64 -0.45 5.84
N VAL A 148 -15.97 -0.40 5.91
CA VAL A 148 -16.75 -0.88 7.05
C VAL A 148 -17.75 -1.88 6.51
N LEU A 149 -17.60 -3.14 6.91
CA LEU A 149 -18.59 -4.18 6.65
C LEU A 149 -19.36 -4.42 7.96
N PRO A 150 -20.66 -4.03 8.01
CA PRO A 150 -21.47 -4.11 9.23
C PRO A 150 -21.40 -5.49 9.88
N GLY A 151 -21.13 -5.53 11.18
CA GLY A 151 -21.08 -6.77 11.96
C GLY A 151 -19.88 -7.70 11.70
N GLN A 152 -18.94 -7.35 10.81
CA GLN A 152 -17.81 -8.23 10.46
C GLN A 152 -16.45 -7.57 10.69
N TYR A 153 -16.14 -6.46 10.02
CA TYR A 153 -14.85 -5.81 10.20
C TYR A 153 -14.79 -4.33 9.78
N VAL A 154 -13.83 -3.62 10.36
CA VAL A 154 -13.38 -2.28 9.93
C VAL A 154 -11.95 -2.39 9.42
N GLN A 155 -11.76 -2.16 8.14
CA GLN A 155 -10.43 -2.02 7.53
C GLN A 155 -10.11 -0.54 7.34
N ARG A 156 -8.89 -0.14 7.69
CA ARG A 156 -8.32 1.17 7.36
C ARG A 156 -6.97 0.96 6.67
N THR A 157 -6.80 1.56 5.51
CA THR A 157 -5.52 1.56 4.80
C THR A 157 -5.07 3.01 4.61
N ALA A 158 -3.81 3.29 4.88
CA ALA A 158 -3.18 4.56 4.57
C ALA A 158 -1.89 4.29 3.81
N VAL A 159 -1.75 4.86 2.62
CA VAL A 159 -0.54 4.76 1.78
C VAL A 159 -0.05 6.17 1.50
N ARG A 160 1.25 6.39 1.63
CA ARG A 160 1.92 7.62 1.20
C ARG A 160 3.13 7.24 0.37
N GLY A 161 3.40 7.99 -0.67
CA GLY A 161 4.56 7.73 -1.52
C GLY A 161 5.07 8.97 -2.21
N THR A 162 6.20 8.79 -2.85
CA THR A 162 6.87 9.78 -3.67
C THR A 162 7.26 9.17 -5.00
N THR A 163 7.17 9.97 -6.06
CA THR A 163 7.61 9.60 -7.41
C THR A 163 8.51 10.71 -7.92
N GLN A 164 9.60 10.36 -8.58
CA GLN A 164 10.52 11.29 -9.22
C GLN A 164 10.81 10.78 -10.63
N GLN A 165 10.76 11.66 -11.63
CA GLN A 165 11.30 11.33 -12.95
C GLN A 165 12.80 11.10 -12.86
N ALA A 166 13.29 10.13 -13.62
CA ALA A 166 14.69 9.74 -13.72
C ALA A 166 15.10 9.58 -15.19
N THR A 167 16.39 9.66 -15.45
CA THR A 167 17.03 9.02 -16.61
C THR A 167 17.56 7.65 -16.19
N VAL A 168 17.79 6.76 -17.16
CA VAL A 168 18.40 5.46 -16.89
C VAL A 168 19.56 5.20 -17.85
N THR A 169 20.62 4.61 -17.33
CA THR A 169 21.84 4.21 -18.05
C THR A 169 22.17 2.76 -17.72
N GLY A 170 22.92 2.08 -18.59
CA GLY A 170 23.34 0.70 -18.36
C GLY A 170 23.18 -0.18 -19.60
N THR A 171 22.81 -1.45 -19.40
CA THR A 171 22.66 -2.44 -20.49
C THR A 171 21.49 -2.14 -21.43
N LEU A 172 20.49 -1.40 -20.96
CA LEU A 172 19.35 -0.93 -21.75
C LEU A 172 19.17 0.58 -21.56
N SER A 173 18.71 1.24 -22.63
CA SER A 173 18.32 2.64 -22.63
C SER A 173 16.81 2.75 -22.73
N PHE A 174 16.21 3.65 -21.95
CA PHE A 174 14.77 3.86 -21.94
C PHE A 174 14.39 5.34 -22.05
N GLU A 175 13.24 5.62 -22.65
CA GLU A 175 12.71 6.99 -22.84
C GLU A 175 12.12 7.58 -21.57
N ASN A 176 11.46 6.74 -20.77
CA ASN A 176 10.79 7.14 -19.54
C ASN A 176 11.35 6.33 -18.38
N ALA A 177 11.71 6.98 -17.28
CA ALA A 177 12.12 6.29 -16.07
C ALA A 177 11.70 7.04 -14.81
N TYR A 178 11.51 6.30 -13.71
CA TYR A 178 10.99 6.81 -12.45
C TYR A 178 11.63 6.10 -11.27
N ILE A 179 11.93 6.86 -10.21
CA ILE A 179 12.24 6.33 -8.88
C ILE A 179 11.04 6.60 -7.99
N SER A 180 10.62 5.60 -7.23
CA SER A 180 9.48 5.69 -6.34
C SER A 180 9.76 5.06 -4.98
N ALA A 181 9.15 5.63 -3.93
CA ALA A 181 9.22 5.12 -2.58
C ALA A 181 7.85 5.25 -1.93
N SER A 182 7.39 4.22 -1.25
CA SER A 182 6.08 4.19 -0.60
C SER A 182 6.18 3.61 0.81
N LYS A 183 5.32 4.11 1.70
CA LYS A 183 5.10 3.59 3.05
C LYS A 183 3.61 3.48 3.30
N GLY A 184 3.18 2.32 3.75
CA GLY A 184 1.78 2.00 3.98
C GLY A 184 1.54 1.38 5.34
N ALA A 185 0.30 1.53 5.81
CA ALA A 185 -0.20 0.85 6.98
C ALA A 185 -1.64 0.39 6.73
N THR A 186 -1.89 -0.89 7.03
CA THR A 186 -3.24 -1.49 7.02
C THR A 186 -3.58 -1.92 8.44
N MET A 187 -4.76 -1.55 8.91
CA MET A 187 -5.34 -2.02 10.16
C MET A 187 -6.68 -2.70 9.87
N LEU A 188 -6.83 -3.94 10.31
CA LEU A 188 -8.07 -4.69 10.25
C LEU A 188 -8.56 -4.91 11.69
N VAL A 189 -9.78 -4.49 11.97
CA VAL A 189 -10.48 -4.80 13.23
C VAL A 189 -11.57 -5.80 12.90
N ALA A 190 -11.37 -7.07 13.24
CA ALA A 190 -12.37 -8.12 13.11
C ALA A 190 -13.26 -8.14 14.36
N ILE A 191 -14.58 -8.08 14.17
CA ILE A 191 -15.57 -8.15 15.25
C ILE A 191 -16.22 -9.53 15.13
N THR A 192 -15.96 -10.41 16.09
CA THR A 192 -16.60 -11.73 16.12
C THR A 192 -18.06 -11.59 16.54
N GLY A 193 -18.99 -11.86 15.63
CA GLY A 193 -20.41 -11.96 15.98
C GLY A 193 -20.63 -13.05 17.03
N SER A 194 -21.50 -12.76 17.99
CA SER A 194 -22.07 -13.72 18.96
C SER A 194 -23.37 -14.32 18.43
#